data_AF-A0A498QKX8-F1
#
_entry.id   AF-A0A498QKX8-F1
#
_cell.length_a   1.000
_cell.length_b   1.000
_cell.length_c   1.000
_cell.angle_alpha   90.00
_cell.angle_beta   90.00
_cell.angle_gamma   90.00
#
_symmetry.space_group_name_H-M   'P 1'
#
loop_
_entity.id
_entity.type
_entity.pdbx_description
1 polymer ?
#
loop_
_entity_poly.entity_id
_entity_poly.type
_entity_poly.pdbx_seq_one_letter_code
_entity_poly.pdbx_strand_id
1 'polypeptide(L)'
;MRTLGIAFGGISAEHEDNILPGFSGHDAAAALMVDGRVVAAVEEERLSRLKHSNFFPARAAAFCLAHGGLTSEDVDAVAVSLSRTSADGYARRMALEDTRATERDGVSWIAGLFRRHLGWEVAPSCASAHTTRRTRGVRCGVRLLTSR
;
A
#
# COMPACT_ATOMS: atom_id res chain seq x y z
N MET A 1 15.86 -6.89 5.85
CA MET A 1 14.45 -6.46 5.84
C MET A 1 14.22 -5.61 4.61
N ARG A 2 13.28 -6.03 3.77
CA ARG A 2 12.86 -5.41 2.52
C ARG A 2 11.47 -4.83 2.72
N THR A 3 11.38 -3.50 2.69
CA THR A 3 10.14 -2.79 2.95
C THR A 3 9.74 -1.99 1.72
N LEU A 4 8.52 -2.17 1.25
CA LEU A 4 7.93 -1.33 0.20
C LEU A 4 7.05 -0.25 0.84
N GLY A 5 7.43 1.01 0.72
CA GLY A 5 6.61 2.16 1.09
C GLY A 5 5.67 2.55 -0.05
N ILE A 6 4.42 2.84 0.27
CA ILE A 6 3.38 3.27 -0.68
C ILE A 6 2.77 4.59 -0.19
N ALA A 7 2.82 5.60 -1.05
CA ALA A 7 2.07 6.83 -0.90
C ALA A 7 0.87 6.79 -1.84
N PHE A 8 -0.34 6.76 -1.29
CA PHE A 8 -1.55 6.71 -2.10
C PHE A 8 -1.86 8.10 -2.67
N GLY A 9 -1.93 8.21 -4.00
CA GLY A 9 -2.62 9.33 -4.65
C GLY A 9 -4.13 9.06 -4.80
N GLY A 10 -4.53 7.78 -4.79
CA GLY A 10 -5.92 7.38 -4.92
C GLY A 10 -6.15 5.93 -4.53
N ILE A 11 -7.40 5.51 -4.62
CA ILE A 11 -7.84 4.12 -4.42
C ILE A 11 -8.28 3.43 -5.70
N SER A 12 -8.44 4.21 -6.77
CA SER A 12 -8.88 3.77 -8.09
C SER A 12 -7.70 3.38 -8.95
N ALA A 13 -7.96 2.59 -9.99
CA ALA A 13 -6.97 2.34 -11.03
C ALA A 13 -6.78 3.58 -11.91
N GLU A 14 -5.69 3.60 -12.66
CA GLU A 14 -5.47 4.63 -13.69
C GLU A 14 -6.63 4.65 -14.69
N HIS A 15 -7.20 5.83 -14.99
CA HIS A 15 -8.36 6.05 -15.88
C HIS A 15 -9.75 5.61 -15.34
N GLU A 16 -9.88 5.27 -14.06
CA GLU A 16 -11.21 5.20 -13.44
C GLU A 16 -11.65 6.61 -13.03
N ASP A 17 -12.72 7.15 -13.64
CA ASP A 17 -13.32 8.48 -13.34
C ASP A 17 -13.94 8.59 -11.93
N ASN A 18 -13.56 7.70 -11.02
CA ASN A 18 -14.15 7.57 -9.71
C ASN A 18 -13.34 8.36 -8.68
N ILE A 19 -13.42 9.70 -8.75
CA ILE A 19 -12.98 10.56 -7.64
C ILE A 19 -14.05 10.44 -6.56
N LEU A 20 -13.94 9.40 -5.74
CA LEU A 20 -14.77 9.27 -4.57
C LEU A 20 -14.55 10.50 -3.68
N PRO A 21 -15.61 11.28 -3.35
CA PRO A 21 -15.44 12.49 -2.58
C PRO A 21 -14.83 12.15 -1.22
N GLY A 22 -13.65 12.71 -0.94
CA GLY A 22 -12.97 12.57 0.35
C GLY A 22 -11.67 11.77 0.33
N PHE A 23 -11.33 11.03 -0.73
CA PHE A 23 -9.97 10.48 -0.91
C PHE A 23 -9.25 11.26 -2.02
N SER A 24 -8.85 12.49 -1.71
CA SER A 24 -8.12 13.37 -2.63
C SER A 24 -6.62 13.30 -2.33
N GLY A 25 -6.03 12.12 -2.49
CA GLY A 25 -4.58 12.00 -2.50
C GLY A 25 -4.02 12.69 -3.74
N HIS A 26 -2.81 13.22 -3.62
CA HIS A 26 -2.03 13.68 -4.75
C HIS A 26 -0.66 13.01 -4.67
N ASP A 27 0.00 12.92 -5.83
CA ASP A 27 1.37 12.44 -5.95
C ASP A 27 1.57 11.01 -5.46
N ALA A 28 0.79 10.08 -6.05
CA ALA A 28 0.99 8.65 -5.84
C ALA A 28 2.46 8.27 -6.08
N ALA A 29 3.05 7.48 -5.17
CA ALA A 29 4.46 7.11 -5.25
C ALA A 29 4.76 5.79 -4.53
N ALA A 30 5.93 5.22 -4.81
CA ALA A 30 6.46 4.07 -4.10
C ALA A 30 7.95 4.24 -3.78
N ALA A 31 8.41 3.56 -2.73
CA ALA A 31 9.81 3.50 -2.36
C ALA A 31 10.18 2.10 -1.84
N LEU A 32 11.27 1.52 -2.33
CA LEU A 32 11.84 0.29 -1.83
C LEU A 32 13.01 0.61 -0.89
N MET A 33 12.95 0.07 0.34
CA MET A 33 14.07 0.04 1.27
C MET A 33 14.56 -1.39 1.49
N VAL A 34 15.87 -1.58 1.50
CA VAL A 34 16.53 -2.86 1.84
C VAL A 34 17.54 -2.59 2.94
N ASP A 35 17.37 -3.25 4.08
CA ASP A 35 18.26 -3.16 5.25
C ASP A 35 18.53 -1.71 5.69
N GLY A 36 17.45 -0.90 5.71
CA GLY A 36 17.50 0.50 6.13
C GLY A 36 18.04 1.47 5.08
N ARG A 37 18.28 1.02 3.85
CA ARG A 37 18.75 1.86 2.73
C ARG A 37 17.69 1.96 1.65
N VAL A 38 17.47 3.17 1.14
CA VAL A 38 16.62 3.38 -0.03
C VAL A 38 17.32 2.81 -1.27
N VAL A 39 16.66 1.86 -1.92
CA VAL A 39 17.12 1.22 -3.16
C VAL A 39 16.49 1.88 -4.38
N ALA A 40 15.21 2.20 -4.29
CA ALA A 40 14.48 2.89 -5.36
C ALA A 40 13.37 3.76 -4.75
N ALA A 41 13.06 4.88 -5.38
CA ALA A 41 11.87 5.67 -5.09
C ALA A 41 11.44 6.40 -6.36
N VAL A 42 10.15 6.36 -6.67
CA VAL A 42 9.61 7.01 -7.87
C VAL A 42 8.16 7.42 -7.65
N GLU A 43 7.82 8.59 -8.17
CA GLU A 43 6.43 9.03 -8.29
C GLU A 43 5.77 8.37 -9.49
N GLU A 44 4.51 7.98 -9.32
CA GLU A 44 3.67 7.38 -10.36
C GLU A 44 3.58 8.31 -11.58
N GLU A 45 3.49 9.63 -11.39
CA GLU A 45 3.37 10.59 -12.51
C GLU A 45 4.57 10.55 -13.47
N ARG A 46 5.75 10.13 -13.00
CA ARG A 46 6.94 9.96 -13.86
C ARG A 46 6.76 8.80 -14.84
N LEU A 47 5.98 7.79 -14.44
CA LEU A 47 5.75 6.54 -15.17
C LEU A 47 4.41 6.54 -15.92
N SER A 48 3.36 7.14 -15.34
CA SER A 48 2.03 7.29 -15.95
C SER A 48 1.97 8.43 -16.95
N ARG A 49 2.79 9.47 -16.75
CA ARG A 49 2.75 10.75 -17.47
C ARG A 49 1.46 11.54 -17.21
N LEU A 50 0.71 11.18 -16.17
CA LEU A 50 -0.47 11.90 -15.68
C LEU A 50 -0.06 12.76 -14.49
N LYS A 51 -0.08 14.09 -14.67
CA LYS A 51 0.35 15.04 -13.64
C LYS A 51 -0.55 14.96 -12.40
N HIS A 52 0.06 14.99 -11.22
CA HIS A 52 -0.62 14.82 -9.93
C HIS A 52 -1.43 13.52 -9.86
N SER A 53 -0.80 12.41 -10.28
CA SER A 53 -1.42 11.08 -10.31
C SER A 53 -2.15 10.79 -9.00
N ASN A 54 -3.48 10.71 -9.10
CA ASN A 54 -4.43 10.58 -8.00
C ASN A 54 -5.06 9.18 -7.95
N PHE A 55 -4.30 8.17 -8.35
CA PHE A 55 -4.69 6.76 -8.41
C PHE A 55 -3.68 5.89 -7.66
N PHE A 56 -3.92 4.58 -7.62
CA PHE A 56 -3.03 3.65 -6.95
C PHE A 56 -1.66 3.58 -7.66
N PRO A 57 -0.52 3.63 -6.93
CA PRO A 57 0.83 3.71 -7.52
C PRO A 57 1.36 2.34 -8.02
N ALA A 58 0.65 1.72 -8.96
CA ALA A 58 0.97 0.37 -9.44
C ALA A 58 2.29 0.34 -10.22
N ARG A 59 2.53 1.32 -11.10
CA ARG A 59 3.76 1.36 -11.92
C ARG A 59 4.96 1.68 -11.04
N ALA A 60 4.81 2.58 -10.08
CA ALA A 60 5.88 2.93 -9.13
C ALA A 60 6.27 1.74 -8.26
N ALA A 61 5.29 1.00 -7.72
CA ALA A 61 5.55 -0.22 -6.96
C ALA A 61 6.32 -1.27 -7.80
N ALA A 62 5.85 -1.52 -9.03
CA ALA A 62 6.50 -2.45 -9.95
C ALA A 62 7.93 -2.01 -10.31
N PHE A 63 8.13 -0.72 -10.60
CA PHE A 63 9.44 -0.16 -10.90
C PHE A 63 10.41 -0.34 -9.73
N CYS A 64 9.99 -0.02 -8.50
CA CYS A 64 10.85 -0.13 -7.33
C CYS A 64 11.32 -1.56 -7.08
N LEU A 65 10.43 -2.55 -7.25
CA LEU A 65 10.81 -3.96 -7.14
C LEU A 65 11.76 -4.39 -8.26
N ALA A 66 11.44 -4.05 -9.51
CA ALA A 66 12.29 -4.37 -10.66
C ALA A 66 13.69 -3.76 -10.53
N HIS A 67 13.79 -2.51 -10.07
CA HIS A 67 15.06 -1.83 -9.84
C HIS A 67 15.90 -2.51 -8.73
N GLY A 68 15.24 -3.04 -7.70
CA GLY A 68 15.91 -3.80 -6.65
C GLY A 68 16.22 -5.26 -7.01
N GLY A 69 15.82 -5.73 -8.20
CA GLY A 69 15.90 -7.14 -8.58
C GLY A 69 15.05 -8.05 -7.68
N LEU A 70 13.93 -7.55 -7.18
CA LEU A 70 13.04 -8.24 -6.24
C LEU A 70 11.69 -8.52 -6.88
N THR A 71 11.00 -9.51 -6.32
CA THR A 71 9.59 -9.80 -6.57
C THR A 71 8.74 -9.41 -5.37
N SER A 72 7.42 -9.51 -5.50
CA SER A 72 6.50 -9.29 -4.38
C SER A 72 6.71 -10.28 -3.23
N GLU A 73 7.13 -11.50 -3.54
CA GLU A 73 7.42 -12.56 -2.56
C GLU A 73 8.65 -12.24 -1.69
N ASP A 74 9.54 -11.35 -2.17
CA ASP A 74 10.73 -10.93 -1.43
C ASP A 74 10.43 -9.82 -0.40
N VAL A 75 9.26 -9.18 -0.47
CA VAL A 75 8.89 -8.05 0.38
C VAL A 75 8.49 -8.55 1.77
N ASP A 76 9.26 -8.16 2.80
CA ASP A 76 8.99 -8.54 4.18
C ASP A 76 7.81 -7.75 4.77
N ALA A 77 7.66 -6.48 4.36
CA ALA A 77 6.62 -5.59 4.84
C ALA A 77 6.27 -4.50 3.82
N VAL A 78 5.04 -4.01 3.90
CA VAL A 78 4.60 -2.80 3.23
C VAL A 78 4.34 -1.73 4.28
N ALA A 79 4.77 -0.51 4.02
CA ALA A 79 4.40 0.66 4.79
C ALA A 79 3.53 1.57 3.92
N VAL A 80 2.51 2.20 4.50
CA VAL A 80 1.65 3.13 3.74
C VAL A 80 1.60 4.48 4.45
N SER A 81 1.43 5.55 3.69
CA SER A 81 1.36 6.92 4.22
C SER A 81 0.07 7.25 4.98
N LEU A 82 -0.85 6.29 5.09
CA LEU A 82 -2.18 6.48 5.69
C LEU A 82 -2.20 6.06 7.16
N SER A 83 -2.69 6.93 8.03
CA SER A 83 -2.90 6.59 9.44
C SER A 83 -3.97 5.50 9.59
N ARG A 84 -3.87 4.70 10.65
CA ARG A 84 -4.87 3.66 10.95
C ARG A 84 -6.28 4.24 11.06
N THR A 85 -6.44 5.36 11.77
CA THR A 85 -7.73 6.04 11.94
C THR A 85 -8.30 6.50 10.60
N SER A 86 -7.46 7.07 9.73
CA SER A 86 -7.89 7.51 8.40
C SER A 86 -8.29 6.31 7.55
N ALA A 87 -7.51 5.23 7.57
CA ALA A 87 -7.83 3.98 6.86
C ALA A 87 -9.15 3.36 7.34
N ASP A 88 -9.38 3.28 8.65
CA ASP A 88 -10.64 2.77 9.21
C ASP A 88 -11.83 3.67 8.80
N GLY A 89 -11.63 5.00 8.77
CA GLY A 89 -12.61 5.96 8.29
C GLY A 89 -12.99 5.73 6.82
N TYR A 90 -11.99 5.51 5.95
CA TYR A 90 -12.25 5.20 4.55
C TYR A 90 -12.93 3.85 4.37
N ALA A 91 -12.48 2.80 5.05
CA ALA A 91 -13.11 1.49 5.01
C ALA A 91 -14.61 1.59 5.37
N ARG A 92 -14.93 2.33 6.44
CA ARG A 92 -16.32 2.55 6.86
C ARG A 92 -17.12 3.34 5.82
N ARG A 93 -16.53 4.37 5.21
CA ARG A 93 -17.19 5.17 4.17
C ARG A 93 -17.49 4.33 2.92
N MET A 94 -16.53 3.51 2.47
CA MET A 94 -16.72 2.59 1.35
C MET A 94 -17.79 1.54 1.64
N ALA A 95 -17.80 0.99 2.87
CA ALA A 95 -18.80 0.06 3.34
C ALA A 95 -20.25 0.60 3.33
N LEU A 96 -20.42 1.92 3.37
CA LEU A 96 -21.73 2.59 3.27
C LEU A 96 -22.15 2.83 1.82
N GLU A 97 -21.20 3.08 0.93
CA GLU A 97 -21.44 3.34 -0.49
C GLU A 97 -21.66 2.03 -1.28
N ASP A 98 -20.95 0.97 -0.92
CA ASP A 98 -21.14 -0.36 -1.49
C ASP A 98 -21.49 -1.39 -0.41
N THR A 99 -22.74 -1.84 -0.43
CA THR A 99 -23.24 -2.87 0.49
C THR A 99 -22.57 -4.23 0.28
N ARG A 100 -21.96 -4.47 -0.88
CA ARG A 100 -21.21 -5.69 -1.21
C ARG A 100 -19.78 -5.66 -0.70
N ALA A 101 -19.27 -4.50 -0.26
CA ALA A 101 -17.91 -4.38 0.24
C ALA A 101 -17.69 -5.32 1.44
N THR A 102 -16.68 -6.19 1.34
CA THR A 102 -16.34 -7.17 2.38
C THR A 102 -15.38 -6.60 3.43
N GLU A 103 -14.66 -5.54 3.08
CA GLU A 103 -13.63 -4.90 3.90
C GLU A 103 -14.28 -3.91 4.89
N ARG A 104 -14.23 -4.22 6.19
CA ARG A 104 -14.94 -3.44 7.23
C ARG A 104 -14.01 -2.67 8.18
N ASP A 105 -12.71 -2.91 8.10
CA ASP A 105 -11.67 -2.19 8.83
C ASP A 105 -10.57 -1.71 7.87
N GLY A 106 -9.79 -0.71 8.31
CA GLY A 106 -8.79 -0.04 7.49
C GLY A 106 -7.65 -0.95 7.04
N VAL A 107 -7.27 -1.96 7.83
CA VAL A 107 -6.18 -2.87 7.44
C VAL A 107 -6.66 -3.80 6.34
N SER A 108 -7.84 -4.40 6.52
CA SER A 108 -8.45 -5.25 5.49
C SER A 108 -8.71 -4.46 4.21
N TRP A 109 -9.12 -3.20 4.33
CA TRP A 109 -9.36 -2.32 3.18
C TRP A 109 -8.07 -1.99 2.42
N ILE A 110 -7.00 -1.63 3.14
CA ILE A 110 -5.68 -1.44 2.52
C ILE A 110 -5.22 -2.72 1.83
N ALA A 111 -5.30 -3.88 2.50
CA ALA A 111 -4.94 -5.17 1.89
C ALA A 111 -5.75 -5.45 0.62
N GLY A 112 -7.03 -5.09 0.61
CA GLY A 112 -7.90 -5.12 -0.56
C GLY A 112 -7.39 -4.32 -1.75
N LEU A 113 -6.81 -3.13 -1.51
CA LEU A 113 -6.21 -2.30 -2.56
C LEU A 113 -5.00 -3.00 -3.20
N PHE A 114 -4.12 -3.63 -2.40
CA PHE A 114 -2.99 -4.41 -2.94
C PHE A 114 -3.46 -5.61 -3.76
N ARG A 115 -4.49 -6.31 -3.30
CA ARG A 115 -5.09 -7.42 -4.04
C ARG A 115 -5.69 -6.95 -5.36
N ARG A 116 -6.46 -5.86 -5.36
CA ARG A 116 -7.13 -5.35 -6.57
C ARG A 116 -6.14 -4.82 -7.61
N HIS A 117 -5.13 -4.06 -7.18
CA HIS A 117 -4.26 -3.31 -8.09
C HIS A 117 -2.95 -4.02 -8.43
N LEU A 118 -2.45 -4.88 -7.54
CA LEU A 118 -1.19 -5.60 -7.74
C LEU A 118 -1.37 -7.12 -7.79
N GLY A 119 -2.55 -7.64 -7.44
CA GLY A 119 -2.76 -9.08 -7.28
C GLY A 119 -2.02 -9.66 -6.06
N TRP A 120 -1.62 -8.82 -5.09
CA TRP A 120 -0.84 -9.24 -3.94
C TRP A 120 -1.72 -9.53 -2.73
N GLU A 121 -1.54 -10.70 -2.13
CA GLU A 121 -2.14 -11.01 -0.84
C GLU A 121 -1.31 -10.41 0.30
N VAL A 122 -1.91 -9.47 0.99
CA VAL A 122 -1.32 -8.74 2.11
C VAL A 122 -2.00 -9.18 3.39
N ALA A 123 -1.30 -9.97 4.22
CA ALA A 123 -1.86 -10.39 5.48
C ALA A 123 -1.92 -9.22 6.47
N PRO A 124 -3.06 -8.99 7.13
CA PRO A 124 -3.15 -8.04 8.23
C PRO A 124 -2.35 -8.59 9.42
N SER A 125 -1.12 -8.12 9.61
CA SER A 125 -0.36 -8.44 10.82
C SER A 125 -0.49 -7.31 11.82
N CYS A 126 -1.32 -7.52 12.85
CA CYS A 126 -1.24 -6.72 14.08
C CYS A 126 0.07 -7.04 14.79
N ALA A 127 1.03 -6.13 14.80
CA ALA A 127 2.16 -6.23 15.72
C ALA A 127 2.56 -4.83 16.21
N SER A 128 2.02 -4.46 17.37
CA SER A 128 2.75 -3.65 18.34
C SER A 128 4.18 -4.18 18.45
N ALA A 129 5.17 -3.29 18.37
CA ALA A 129 6.56 -3.64 18.51
C ALA A 129 6.79 -4.52 19.75
N HIS A 130 7.28 -5.74 19.56
CA HIS A 130 8.24 -6.40 20.46
C HIS A 130 9.02 -7.43 19.66
N THR A 131 10.34 -7.35 19.76
CA THR A 131 11.29 -8.33 19.27
C THR A 131 11.07 -9.65 20.03
N THR A 132 10.96 -10.78 19.34
CA THR A 132 11.60 -12.07 19.71
C THR A 132 11.35 -13.17 18.67
N ARG A 133 12.46 -13.87 18.37
CA ARG A 133 12.71 -15.17 17.73
C ARG A 133 11.63 -15.92 16.91
N ARG A 134 12.04 -16.22 15.67
CA ARG A 134 11.92 -17.50 14.91
C ARG A 134 10.75 -18.44 15.25
N THR A 135 9.79 -18.49 14.33
CA THR A 135 9.10 -19.71 13.90
C THR A 135 8.99 -19.70 12.37
N ARG A 136 9.20 -20.87 11.76
CA ARG A 136 9.10 -21.15 10.33
C ARG A 136 7.61 -21.24 9.94
N GLY A 137 7.26 -20.74 8.76
CA GLY A 137 5.93 -20.87 8.15
C GLY A 137 5.23 -19.53 7.98
N VAL A 138 5.15 -19.06 6.72
CA VAL A 138 4.45 -17.86 6.22
C VAL A 138 4.81 -16.55 6.94
N ARG A 139 5.73 -15.77 6.35
CA ARG A 139 6.01 -14.38 6.75
C ARG A 139 5.79 -13.44 5.56
N CYS A 140 4.53 -13.21 5.22
CA CYS A 140 4.12 -11.95 4.59
C CYS A 140 3.39 -11.16 5.67
N GLY A 141 4.05 -10.17 6.25
CA GLY A 141 3.48 -9.34 7.31
C GLY A 141 3.66 -7.89 6.94
N VAL A 142 2.64 -7.27 6.36
CA VAL A 142 2.61 -5.83 6.12
C VAL A 142 2.60 -5.12 7.47
N ARG A 143 3.77 -4.65 7.90
CA ARG A 143 3.92 -3.81 9.09
C ARG A 143 3.56 -2.37 8.74
N LEU A 144 2.33 -1.99 9.04
CA LEU A 144 1.92 -0.60 9.09
C LEU A 144 2.70 0.10 10.22
N LEU A 145 3.74 0.85 9.86
CA LEU A 145 4.46 1.72 10.77
C LEU A 145 3.63 3.00 10.98
N THR A 146 2.88 3.08 12.07
CA THR A 146 2.22 4.33 12.46
C THR A 146 3.23 5.23 13.17
N SER A 147 3.41 6.47 12.73
CA SER A 147 4.08 7.50 13.53
C SER A 147 3.21 7.85 14.75
N ARG A 148 3.83 7.97 15.94
CA ARG A 148 3.25 8.73 17.04
C ARG A 148 3.54 10.21 16.82
#